data_AF-A0A957BHH3-F1
#
_entry.id   AF-A0A957BHH3-F1
#
_cell.length_a   1.000
_cell.length_b   1.000
_cell.length_c   1.000
_cell.angle_alpha   90.00
_cell.angle_beta   90.00
_cell.angle_gamma   90.00
#
_symmetry.space_group_name_H-M   'P 1'
#
loop_
_entity.id
_entity.type
_entity.pdbx_description
1 polymer ?
#
loop_
_entity_poly.entity_id
_entity_poly.type
_entity_poly.pdbx_seq_one_letter_code
_entity_poly.pdbx_strand_id
1 'polypeptide(L)' 'METKQPQPEIFEIRLQGHLDTRWASWFDGLTITQTEDGETILTGSVADQAALHGLLKKVRDLGLPLLSINPINP' A
#
# COMPACT_ATOMS: atom_id res chain seq x y z
N MET A 1 -10.71 -4.07 29.64
CA MET A 1 -10.11 -3.24 28.57
C MET A 1 -10.14 -4.11 27.33
N GLU A 2 -11.11 -3.90 26.44
CA GLU A 2 -11.22 -4.70 25.20
C GLU A 2 -10.11 -4.22 24.26
N THR A 3 -9.00 -4.95 24.16
CA THR A 3 -8.03 -4.71 23.09
C THR A 3 -8.70 -5.17 21.81
N LYS A 4 -9.31 -4.23 21.07
CA LYS A 4 -9.82 -4.47 19.72
C LYS A 4 -8.68 -5.11 18.92
N GLN A 5 -8.77 -6.41 18.65
CA GLN A 5 -7.78 -7.09 17.84
C GLN A 5 -7.65 -6.33 16.52
N PRO A 6 -6.44 -6.05 16.02
CA PRO A 6 -6.27 -5.40 14.73
C PRO A 6 -6.95 -6.27 13.69
N GLN A 7 -8.05 -5.76 13.15
CA GLN A 7 -8.74 -6.41 12.04
C GLN A 7 -8.01 -5.99 10.76
N PRO A 8 -7.77 -6.92 9.82
CA PRO A 8 -7.20 -6.57 8.54
C PRO A 8 -8.07 -5.51 7.86
N GLU A 9 -7.47 -4.39 7.48
CA GLU A 9 -8.13 -3.28 6.82
C GLU A 9 -7.58 -3.16 5.39
N ILE A 10 -8.43 -2.82 4.43
CA ILE A 10 -8.00 -2.64 3.05
C ILE A 10 -7.50 -1.21 2.90
N PHE A 11 -6.34 -1.03 2.29
CA PHE A 11 -5.77 0.29 2.02
C PHE A 11 -5.60 0.54 0.53
N GLU A 12 -5.77 1.79 0.15
CA GLU A 12 -5.28 2.39 -1.09
C GLU A 12 -4.05 3.24 -0.75
N ILE A 13 -2.92 2.93 -1.38
CA ILE A 13 -1.68 3.71 -1.24
C ILE A 13 -1.33 4.24 -2.63
N ARG A 14 -1.28 5.57 -2.78
CA ARG A 14 -0.96 6.22 -4.05
C ARG A 14 0.46 6.74 -4.04
N LEU A 15 1.21 6.46 -5.10
CA LEU A 15 2.61 6.82 -5.28
C LEU A 15 2.80 7.59 -6.58
N GLN A 16 3.72 8.55 -6.59
CA GLN A 16 4.15 9.20 -7.82
C GLN A 16 5.11 8.28 -8.59
N GLY A 17 4.89 8.14 -9.90
CA GLY A 17 5.68 7.31 -10.80
C GLY A 17 5.04 5.94 -11.04
N HIS A 18 5.54 5.23 -12.05
CA HIS A 18 5.09 3.88 -12.39
C HIS A 18 6.00 2.83 -11.76
N LEU A 19 5.40 2.00 -10.90
CA LEU A 19 6.00 0.79 -10.39
C LEU A 19 5.52 -0.39 -11.24
N ASP A 20 6.47 -1.13 -11.79
CA ASP A 20 6.20 -2.33 -12.59
C ASP A 20 5.40 -3.38 -11.77
N THR A 21 4.42 -4.03 -12.40
CA THR A 21 3.56 -5.02 -11.74
C THR A 21 4.34 -6.22 -11.19
N ARG A 22 5.56 -6.49 -11.67
CA ARG A 22 6.46 -7.52 -11.13
C ARG A 22 6.76 -7.36 -9.62
N TRP A 23 6.62 -6.14 -9.09
CA TRP A 23 6.86 -5.84 -7.68
C TRP A 23 5.72 -6.27 -6.74
N ALA A 24 4.59 -6.77 -7.26
CA ALA A 24 3.42 -7.16 -6.46
C ALA A 24 3.76 -8.16 -5.33
N SER A 25 4.62 -9.14 -5.62
CA SER A 25 5.08 -10.11 -4.62
C SER A 25 5.91 -9.45 -3.50
N TRP A 26 6.65 -8.39 -3.81
CA TRP A 26 7.42 -7.64 -2.83
C TRP A 26 6.53 -6.74 -1.96
N PHE A 27 5.40 -6.28 -2.48
CA PHE A 27 4.37 -5.59 -1.72
C PHE A 27 3.33 -6.55 -1.12
N ASP A 28 3.78 -7.72 -0.62
CA ASP A 28 2.96 -8.66 0.15
C ASP A 28 1.65 -9.08 -0.55
N GLY A 29 1.64 -9.08 -1.89
CA GLY A 29 0.48 -9.45 -2.69
C GLY A 29 -0.54 -8.33 -2.90
N LEU A 30 -0.23 -7.07 -2.57
CA LEU A 30 -1.05 -5.94 -3.00
C LEU A 30 -1.15 -5.88 -4.53
N THR A 31 -2.34 -5.55 -5.01
CA THR A 31 -2.58 -5.24 -6.42
C THR A 31 -1.88 -3.95 -6.78
N ILE A 32 -1.10 -3.96 -7.85
CA ILE A 32 -0.41 -2.79 -8.40
C ILE A 32 -1.13 -2.35 -9.67
N THR A 33 -1.66 -1.13 -9.66
CA THR A 33 -2.32 -0.52 -10.82
C THR A 33 -1.55 0.75 -11.21
N GLN A 34 -1.15 0.84 -12.48
CA GLN A 34 -0.55 2.06 -13.04
C GLN A 34 -1.65 2.91 -13.66
N THR A 35 -1.64 4.22 -13.40
CA THR A 35 -2.59 5.17 -14.00
C THR A 35 -1.96 5.87 -15.21
N GLU A 36 -2.79 6.38 -16.13
CA GLU A 36 -2.31 7.18 -17.26
C GLU A 36 -1.60 8.47 -16.82
N ASP A 37 -1.95 9.00 -15.64
CA ASP A 37 -1.38 10.22 -15.04
C ASP A 37 0.03 10.01 -14.45
N GLY A 38 0.62 8.83 -14.61
CA GLY A 38 1.97 8.55 -14.12
C GLY A 38 2.02 8.17 -12.64
N GLU A 39 0.92 7.67 -12.06
CA GLU A 39 0.88 7.21 -10.66
C GLU A 39 0.82 5.68 -10.57
N THR A 40 1.17 5.19 -9.39
CA THR A 40 0.93 3.80 -8.99
C THR A 40 -0.04 3.78 -7.83
N ILE A 41 -1.07 2.95 -7.95
CA ILE A 41 -2.02 2.64 -6.88
C ILE A 41 -1.72 1.23 -6.39
N LEU A 42 -1.40 1.10 -5.10
CA LEU A 42 -1.30 -0.17 -4.40
C LEU A 42 -2.60 -0.40 -3.62
N THR A 43 -3.24 -1.54 -3.81
CA THR A 43 -4.49 -1.87 -3.12
C THR A 43 -4.45 -3.28 -2.55
N GLY A 44 -4.84 -3.44 -1.29
CA GLY A 44 -4.99 -4.76 -0.68
C GLY A 44 -5.21 -4.72 0.83
N SER A 45 -5.44 -5.91 1.40
CA SER A 45 -5.61 -6.08 2.84
C SER A 45 -4.27 -5.97 3.55
N VAL A 46 -4.25 -5.20 4.63
CA VAL A 46 -3.08 -5.00 5.49
C VAL A 46 -3.43 -5.53 6.89
N ALA A 47 -2.62 -6.46 7.40
CA ALA A 47 -2.93 -7.21 8.61
C ALA A 47 -3.01 -6.34 9.87
N ASP A 48 -2.10 -5.36 9.99
CA ASP A 48 -2.04 -4.42 11.11
C ASP A 48 -1.21 -3.17 10.73
N GLN A 49 -1.07 -2.23 11.66
CA GLN A 49 -0.28 -1.02 11.45
C GLN A 49 1.22 -1.29 11.22
N ALA A 50 1.78 -2.36 11.79
CA ALA A 50 3.19 -2.69 11.57
C ALA A 50 3.43 -3.15 10.12
N ALA A 51 2.50 -3.94 9.57
CA ALA A 51 2.50 -4.32 8.16
C ALA A 51 2.37 -3.08 7.25
N LEU A 52 1.46 -2.14 7.58
CA LEU A 52 1.31 -0.88 6.85
C LEU A 52 2.63 -0.09 6.82
N HIS A 53 3.26 0.12 7.97
CA HIS A 53 4.55 0.81 8.06
C HIS A 53 5.67 0.05 7.31
N GLY A 54 5.62 -1.29 7.28
CA GLY A 54 6.50 -2.11 6.46
C GLY A 54 6.38 -1.82 4.96
N LEU A 55 5.16 -1.67 4.45
CA LEU A 55 4.90 -1.29 3.05
C LEU A 55 5.44 0.12 2.75
N LEU A 56 5.21 1.09 3.64
CA LEU A 56 5.70 2.47 3.46
C LEU A 56 7.23 2.55 3.48
N LYS A 57 7.89 1.67 4.26
CA LYS A 57 9.34 1.54 4.22
C LYS A 57 9.81 1.06 2.84
N LYS A 58 9.16 0.07 2.24
CA LYS A 58 9.48 -0.41 0.88
C LYS A 58 9.33 0.72 -0.16
N VAL A 59 8.26 1.53 -0.05
CA VAL A 59 8.06 2.73 -0.88
C VAL A 59 9.24 3.71 -0.74
N ARG A 60 9.62 4.03 0.50
CA ARG A 60 10.75 4.93 0.79
C ARG A 60 12.06 4.40 0.21
N ASP A 61 12.32 3.09 0.34
CA ASP A 61 13.55 2.46 -0.12
C ASP A 61 13.63 2.45 -1.67
N LEU A 62 12.50 2.56 -2.39
CA LEU A 62 12.43 2.79 -3.84
C LEU A 62 12.62 4.26 -4.25
N GLY A 63 12.57 5.20 -3.29
CA GLY A 63 12.62 6.64 -3.57
C GLY A 63 11.37 7.19 -4.25
N LEU A 64 10.25 6.47 -4.22
CA LEU A 64 8.98 6.92 -4.80
C LEU A 64 8.27 7.89 -3.84
N PRO A 65 7.84 9.07 -4.30
CA PRO A 65 7.02 9.97 -3.49
C PRO A 65 5.68 9.32 -3.14
N LEU A 66 5.36 9.28 -1.85
CA LEU A 66 4.05 8.89 -1.34
C LEU A 66 3.07 10.06 -1.49
N LEU A 67 1.96 9.84 -2.20
CA LEU A 67 0.92 10.84 -2.42
C LEU A 67 -0.20 10.77 -1.38
N SER A 68 -0.71 9.56 -1.10
CA SER A 68 -1.76 9.37 -0.10
C SER A 68 -1.80 7.93 0.43
N ILE A 69 -2.41 7.79 1.60
CA ILE A 69 -2.78 6.51 2.22
C ILE A 69 -4.21 6.65 2.71
N ASN A 70 -5.12 5.83 2.20
CA ASN A 70 -6.51 5.86 2.59
C ASN A 70 -7.00 4.45 2.93
N PRO A 71 -7.64 4.24 4.10
CA PRO A 71 -8.41 3.03 4.31
C PRO A 71 -9.61 3.02 3.35
N ILE A 72 -9.82 1.89 2.68
CA ILE A 72 -10.97 1.64 1.82
C ILE A 72 -11.95 0.82 2.65
N ASN A 73 -12.85 1.51 3.33
CA ASN A 73 -13.93 0.83 4.01
C ASN A 73 -14.99 0.44 2.96
N PRO A 74 -15.55 -0.78 3.00
CA PRO A 74 -16.69 -1.13 2.18
C PRO A 74 -17.94 -0.29 2.51
#